data_AF-A0A699VBK4-F1
#
_entry.id   AF-A0A699VBK4-F1
#
_cell.length_a   1.000
_cell.length_b   1.000
_cell.length_c   1.000
_cell.angle_alpha   90.00
_cell.angle_beta   90.00
_cell.angle_gamma   90.00
#
_symmetry.space_group_name_H-M   'P 1'
#
loop_
_entity.id
_entity.type
_entity.pdbx_description
1 polymer ?
#
loop_
_entity_poly.entity_id
_entity_poly.type
_entity_poly.pdbx_seq_one_letter_code
_entity_poly.pdbx_strand_id
1 'polypeptide(L)'
;MKVLQNLESIRARFFNGADVNSKKPSWVRWKSALAAKDVGGLGVSSLFALNRALMFKWVWRFFSQKNSLWVRVVKALHGEDGKFGKKVQP
;
A
#
# COMPACT_ATOMS: atom_id res chain seq x y z
N MET A 1 -10.65 0.88 2.63
CA MET A 1 -9.87 0.76 1.37
C MET A 1 -10.14 1.83 0.31
N LYS A 2 -11.06 2.79 0.52
CA LYS A 2 -11.37 3.86 -0.45
C LYS A 2 -10.16 4.71 -0.86
N VAL A 3 -9.26 5.03 0.08
CA VAL A 3 -8.05 5.84 -0.21
C VAL A 3 -7.11 5.14 -1.21
N LEU A 4 -6.82 3.85 -1.00
CA LEU A 4 -5.96 3.09 -1.93
C LEU A 4 -6.57 3.01 -3.33
N GLN A 5 -7.88 2.80 -3.42
CA GLN A 5 -8.59 2.79 -4.70
C GLN A 5 -8.56 4.15 -5.39
N ASN A 6 -8.73 5.24 -4.63
CA ASN A 6 -8.65 6.60 -5.17
C ASN A 6 -7.25 6.91 -5.71
N LEU A 7 -6.20 6.57 -4.97
CA LEU A 7 -4.81 6.78 -5.39
C LEU A 7 -4.46 5.92 -6.62
N GLU A 8 -4.89 4.66 -6.65
CA GLU A 8 -4.73 3.79 -7.83
C GLU A 8 -5.46 4.36 -9.06
N SER A 9 -6.67 4.89 -8.86
CA SER A 9 -7.44 5.54 -9.94
C SER A 9 -6.71 6.77 -10.49
N ILE A 10 -6.18 7.64 -9.62
CA ILE A 10 -5.39 8.81 -10.04
C ILE A 10 -4.16 8.37 -10.83
N ARG A 11 -3.45 7.34 -10.37
CA ARG A 11 -2.26 6.80 -11.04
C ARG A 11 -2.61 6.19 -12.41
N ALA A 12 -3.70 5.45 -12.49
CA ALA A 12 -4.19 4.88 -13.75
C ALA A 12 -4.56 5.97 -14.78
N ARG A 13 -5.18 7.05 -14.32
CA ARG A 13 -5.53 8.21 -15.16
C ARG A 13 -4.30 8.94 -15.65
N PHE A 14 -3.36 9.22 -14.75
CA PHE A 14 -2.06 9.81 -15.09
C PHE A 14 -1.33 8.97 -16.14
N PHE A 15 -1.26 7.65 -15.94
CA PHE A 15 -0.61 6.72 -16.87
C PHE A 15 -1.26 6.73 -18.26
N ASN A 16 -2.58 6.86 -18.33
CA ASN A 16 -3.31 6.96 -19.59
C ASN A 16 -3.36 8.39 -20.18
N GLY A 17 -2.65 9.36 -19.59
CA GLY A 17 -2.68 10.76 -20.04
C GLY A 17 -4.08 11.40 -19.95
N ALA A 18 -4.92 10.91 -19.04
CA ALA A 18 -6.28 11.38 -18.85
C ALA A 18 -6.32 12.50 -17.80
N ASP A 19 -6.79 13.68 -18.22
CA ASP A 19 -7.07 14.81 -17.33
C ASP A 19 -8.24 14.51 -16.37
N VAL A 20 -8.31 15.22 -15.24
CA VAL A 20 -9.31 15.08 -14.16
C VAL A 20 -10.76 15.17 -14.65
N ASN A 21 -11.01 15.88 -15.77
CA ASN A 21 -12.35 15.97 -16.37
C ASN A 21 -12.49 15.26 -17.73
N SER A 22 -11.44 14.55 -18.18
CA SER A 22 -11.48 13.89 -19.49
C SER A 22 -12.26 12.57 -19.47
N LYS A 23 -13.17 12.39 -20.42
CA LYS A 23 -13.84 11.12 -20.73
C LYS A 23 -13.04 10.27 -21.73
N LYS A 24 -11.72 10.50 -21.84
CA LYS A 24 -10.89 9.78 -22.82
C LYS A 24 -10.90 8.29 -22.48
N PRO A 25 -11.12 7.41 -23.48
CA PRO A 25 -11.02 5.97 -23.26
C PRO A 25 -9.60 5.61 -22.83
N SER A 26 -9.48 4.66 -21.90
CA SER A 26 -8.18 4.15 -21.45
C SER A 26 -7.60 3.24 -22.54
N TRP A 27 -6.40 3.56 -23.01
CA TRP A 27 -5.67 2.73 -23.97
C TRP A 27 -5.13 1.45 -23.34
N VAL A 28 -4.73 1.52 -22.07
CA VAL A 28 -4.19 0.38 -21.34
C VAL A 28 -5.08 0.07 -20.16
N ARG A 29 -5.55 -1.19 -20.10
CA ARG A 29 -6.27 -1.70 -18.94
C ARG A 29 -5.33 -1.69 -17.73
N TRP A 30 -5.71 -0.99 -16.68
CA TRP A 30 -4.84 -0.79 -15.52
C TRP A 30 -4.35 -2.10 -14.87
N LYS A 31 -5.21 -3.12 -14.83
CA LYS A 31 -4.82 -4.46 -14.33
C LYS A 31 -3.67 -5.10 -15.14
N SER A 32 -3.62 -4.87 -16.46
CA SER A 32 -2.54 -5.36 -17.31
C SER A 32 -1.24 -4.57 -17.06
N ALA A 33 -1.34 -3.28 -16.76
CA ALA A 33 -0.17 -2.50 -16.34
C ALA A 33 0.41 -3.01 -15.02
N LEU A 34 -0.46 -3.41 -14.07
CA LEU A 34 -0.04 -3.94 -12.77
C LEU A 34 0.50 -5.38 -12.82
N ALA A 35 0.11 -6.15 -13.85
CA ALA A 35 0.55 -7.53 -13.99
C ALA A 35 2.07 -7.59 -14.19
N ALA A 36 2.69 -8.69 -13.74
CA ALA A 36 4.12 -8.88 -13.85
C ALA A 36 4.57 -9.04 -15.32
N LYS A 37 5.85 -8.74 -15.60
CA LYS A 37 6.38 -8.71 -16.96
C LYS A 37 6.45 -10.10 -17.62
N ASP A 38 6.69 -11.12 -16.80
CA ASP A 38 6.69 -12.54 -17.18
C ASP A 38 5.33 -13.03 -17.70
N VAL A 39 4.23 -12.42 -17.24
CA VAL A 39 2.87 -12.69 -17.72
C VAL A 39 2.37 -11.65 -18.74
N GLY A 40 3.28 -10.88 -19.35
CA GLY A 40 2.96 -9.90 -20.40
C GLY A 40 2.41 -8.57 -19.90
N GLY A 41 2.53 -8.27 -18.60
CA GLY A 41 2.21 -6.96 -18.04
C GLY A 41 3.37 -5.97 -18.04
N LEU A 42 3.14 -4.75 -17.54
CA LEU A 42 4.19 -3.73 -17.43
C LEU A 42 5.02 -3.86 -16.14
N GLY A 43 4.59 -4.69 -15.18
CA GLY A 43 5.27 -4.90 -13.90
C GLY A 43 5.11 -3.74 -12.92
N VAL A 44 4.05 -2.93 -13.08
CA VAL A 44 3.81 -1.78 -12.21
C VAL A 44 3.31 -2.27 -10.84
N SER A 45 4.06 -2.01 -9.77
CA SER A 45 3.65 -2.47 -8.43
C SER A 45 2.32 -1.86 -7.99
N SER A 46 1.38 -2.69 -7.54
CA SER A 46 0.13 -2.21 -6.94
C SER A 46 0.38 -1.54 -5.59
N LEU A 47 -0.23 -0.38 -5.36
CA LEU A 47 -0.27 0.33 -4.08
C LEU A 47 -0.88 -0.52 -2.98
N PHE A 48 -1.80 -1.43 -3.29
CA PHE A 48 -2.32 -2.36 -2.29
C PHE A 48 -1.22 -3.29 -1.78
N ALA A 49 -0.48 -3.92 -2.70
CA ALA A 49 0.64 -4.80 -2.37
C ALA A 49 1.75 -4.01 -1.64
N LEU A 50 2.09 -2.83 -2.13
CA LEU A 50 3.09 -1.96 -1.52
C LEU A 50 2.69 -1.52 -0.10
N ASN A 51 1.43 -1.12 0.10
CA ASN A 51 0.94 -0.73 1.43
C ASN A 51 1.05 -1.89 2.42
N ARG A 52 0.67 -3.11 2.00
CA ARG A 52 0.81 -4.30 2.84
C ARG A 52 2.27 -4.61 3.16
N ALA A 53 3.16 -4.55 2.16
CA ALA A 53 4.58 -4.75 2.35
C ALA A 53 5.20 -3.70 3.29
N LEU A 54 4.79 -2.43 3.17
CA LEU A 54 5.24 -1.35 4.04
C LEU A 54 4.74 -1.53 5.48
N MET A 55 3.47 -1.89 5.68
CA MET A 55 2.97 -2.23 7.02
C MET A 55 3.78 -3.37 7.64
N PHE A 56 4.05 -4.44 6.89
CA PHE A 56 4.87 -5.54 7.37
C PHE A 56 6.30 -5.11 7.69
N LYS A 57 6.91 -4.25 6.85
CA LYS A 57 8.23 -3.65 7.12
C LYS A 57 8.24 -2.86 8.43
N TRP A 58 7.18 -2.13 8.74
CA TRP A 58 7.05 -1.40 10.00
C TRP A 58 6.87 -2.33 11.20
N VAL A 59 6.08 -3.39 11.07
CA VAL A 59 5.97 -4.44 12.09
C VAL A 59 7.34 -5.08 12.35
N TRP A 60 8.06 -5.45 11.29
CA TRP A 60 9.41 -6.00 11.40
C TRP A 60 10.37 -5.03 12.11
N ARG A 61 10.33 -3.74 11.75
CA ARG A 61 11.13 -2.69 12.39
C ARG A 61 10.78 -2.50 13.86
N PHE A 62 9.51 -2.66 14.24
CA PHE A 62 9.10 -2.57 15.64
C PHE A 62 9.84 -3.60 16.51
N PHE A 63 9.92 -4.85 16.04
CA PHE A 63 10.60 -5.92 16.76
C PHE A 63 12.13 -5.84 16.67
N SER A 64 12.66 -5.34 15.56
CA SER A 64 14.11 -5.23 15.34
C SER A 64 14.74 -4.01 16.03
N GLN A 65 14.05 -2.87 16.08
CA GLN A 65 14.59 -1.57 16.54
C GLN A 65 14.03 -1.17 17.91
N LYS A 66 14.14 -2.06 18.89
CA LYS A 66 13.53 -1.91 20.24
C LYS A 66 13.93 -0.62 20.96
N ASN A 67 15.12 -0.09 20.69
CA ASN A 67 15.67 1.10 21.37
C ASN A 67 15.31 2.43 20.69
N SER A 68 14.61 2.40 19.56
CA SER A 68 14.22 3.63 18.86
C SER A 68 13.09 4.37 19.59
N LEU A 69 13.10 5.71 19.52
CA LEU A 69 12.13 6.55 20.24
C LEU A 69 10.69 6.21 19.86
N TRP A 70 10.40 6.01 18.57
CA TRP A 70 9.05 5.68 18.11
C TRP A 70 8.57 4.32 18.65
N VAL A 71 9.44 3.31 18.75
CA VAL A 71 9.08 2.02 19.35
C VAL A 71 8.75 2.19 20.83
N ARG A 72 9.54 2.97 21.58
CA ARG A 72 9.26 3.27 22.99
C ARG A 72 7.92 3.96 23.17
N VAL A 73 7.58 4.94 22.32
CA VAL A 73 6.27 5.61 22.33
C VAL A 73 5.14 4.64 22.03
N VAL A 74 5.28 3.81 21.00
CA VAL A 74 4.26 2.80 20.64
C VAL A 74 4.09 1.79 21.78
N LYS A 75 5.17 1.35 22.43
CA LYS A 75 5.12 0.46 23.59
C LYS A 75 4.45 1.09 24.80
N ALA A 76 4.71 2.37 25.06
CA ALA A 76 4.06 3.10 26.14
C ALA A 76 2.53 3.23 25.92
N LEU A 77 2.10 3.46 24.68
CA LEU A 77 0.68 3.63 24.33
C LEU A 77 -0.08 2.30 24.19
N HIS A 78 0.57 1.28 23.63
CA HIS A 78 -0.08 0.03 23.23
C HIS A 78 0.41 -1.21 24.01
N GLY A 79 1.41 -1.08 24.87
CA GLY A 79 2.07 -2.18 25.57
C GLY A 79 3.29 -2.74 24.81
N GLU A 80 4.11 -3.55 25.48
CA GLU A 80 5.38 -4.07 24.95
C GLU A 80 5.26 -4.76 23.58
N ASP A 81 4.15 -5.46 23.33
CA ASP A 81 3.89 -6.18 22.08
C ASP A 81 3.15 -5.33 21.02
N GLY A 82 2.91 -4.04 21.28
CA GLY A 82 2.21 -3.14 20.35
C GLY A 82 0.77 -3.56 20.00
N LYS A 83 0.19 -4.52 20.73
CA LYS A 83 -1.07 -5.25 20.40
C LYS A 83 -1.07 -5.92 19.01
N PHE A 84 0.09 -6.18 18.42
CA PHE A 84 0.18 -6.92 17.17
C PHE A 84 -0.35 -8.35 17.38
N GLY A 85 -1.46 -8.71 16.71
CA GLY A 85 -2.04 -10.06 16.78
C GLY A 85 -3.24 -10.24 17.72
N LYS A 86 -3.69 -9.20 18.43
CA LYS A 86 -5.00 -9.28 19.11
C LYS A 86 -6.09 -9.28 18.04
N LYS A 87 -6.89 -10.35 17.97
CA LYS A 87 -8.10 -10.38 17.11
C LYS A 87 -8.93 -9.15 17.47
N VAL A 88 -9.18 -8.30 16.48
CA VAL A 88 -10.21 -7.27 16.58
C VAL A 88 -11.51 -8.04 16.84
N GLN A 89 -12.05 -7.92 18.06
CA GLN A 89 -13.38 -8.45 18.34
C GLN A 89 -14.37 -7.68 17.44
N PRO A 90 -15.35 -8.39 16.83
CA PRO A 90 -16.27 -7.80 15.87
C PRO A 90 -17.05 -6.62 16.45
#